data_AF-A0A3B1E0U3-F1
#
_entry.id   AF-A0A3B1E0U3-F1
#
_cell.length_a   1.000
_cell.length_b   1.000
_cell.length_c   1.000
_cell.angle_alpha   90.00
_cell.angle_beta   90.00
_cell.angle_gamma   90.00
#
_symmetry.space_group_name_H-M   'P 1'
#
loop_
_entity.id
_entity.type
_entity.pdbx_description
1 polymer ?
#
loop_
_entity_poly.entity_id
_entity_poly.type
_entity_poly.pdbx_seq_one_letter_code
_entity_poly.pdbx_strand_id
1 'polypeptide(L)'
;MKRSLIAGMAMATLTSAVLAQPYYVRGDFNGWNNNTDPMVQTDTNRWEYTVTGLTPGEIYEFKATVDDWSSTAPGSNAKYTADANGELQINLFDTETHADGWMPEGKWRLGYADNGSFDWELMGDMNGWGGGSEWFLDDMGEGLHSGTFSIAAGTYQFKFRSQNNWDFSIGDDFGNAAGNNEIILAEDTLVQFDIDMSNGRWRTTIIPAPGSAALLGLAGLVATRRRRG
;
A
#
# COMPACT_ATOMS: atom_id res chain seq x y z
N MET A 1 -24.64 -43.85 -52.67
CA MET A 1 -25.24 -43.57 -51.36
C MET A 1 -24.36 -42.58 -50.61
N LYS A 2 -24.87 -41.39 -50.31
CA LYS A 2 -24.21 -40.32 -49.56
C LYS A 2 -24.22 -40.67 -48.06
N ARG A 3 -23.08 -40.59 -47.38
CA ARG A 3 -23.02 -40.45 -45.92
C ARG A 3 -21.92 -39.44 -45.57
N SER A 4 -22.35 -38.21 -45.30
CA SER A 4 -21.54 -37.16 -44.69
C SER A 4 -21.20 -37.56 -43.25
N LEU A 5 -19.94 -37.37 -42.86
CA LEU A 5 -19.51 -37.33 -41.47
C LEU A 5 -19.10 -35.90 -41.16
N ILE A 6 -19.92 -35.21 -40.37
CA ILE A 6 -19.61 -33.93 -39.76
C ILE A 6 -18.74 -34.25 -38.54
N ALA A 7 -17.44 -33.98 -38.64
CA ALA A 7 -16.55 -34.02 -37.48
C ALA A 7 -16.72 -32.70 -36.70
N GLY A 8 -17.37 -32.78 -35.53
CA GLY A 8 -17.44 -31.67 -34.59
C GLY A 8 -16.06 -31.41 -33.98
N MET A 9 -15.50 -30.24 -34.23
CA MET A 9 -14.37 -29.72 -33.45
C MET A 9 -14.89 -29.33 -32.07
N ALA A 10 -14.58 -30.13 -31.06
CA ALA A 10 -14.63 -29.67 -29.68
C ALA A 10 -13.49 -28.66 -29.47
N MET A 11 -13.82 -27.38 -29.32
CA MET A 11 -12.88 -26.40 -28.77
C MET A 11 -12.73 -26.69 -27.29
N ALA A 12 -11.66 -27.40 -26.92
CA ALA A 12 -11.20 -27.44 -25.55
C ALA A 12 -10.62 -26.07 -25.22
N THR A 13 -11.29 -25.32 -24.35
CA THR A 13 -10.70 -24.17 -23.68
C THR A 13 -9.60 -24.69 -22.77
N LEU A 14 -8.34 -24.52 -23.19
CA LEU A 14 -7.19 -24.67 -22.31
C LEU A 14 -7.22 -23.50 -21.33
N THR A 15 -7.76 -23.72 -20.14
CA THR A 15 -7.41 -22.89 -18.98
C THR A 15 -5.96 -23.22 -18.65
N SER A 16 -5.02 -22.42 -19.15
CA SER A 16 -3.65 -22.44 -18.64
C SER A 16 -3.72 -22.04 -17.18
N ALA A 17 -3.54 -22.98 -16.26
CA ALA A 17 -3.03 -22.64 -14.95
C ALA A 17 -1.64 -22.04 -15.20
N VAL A 18 -1.55 -20.71 -15.15
CA VAL A 18 -0.27 -20.05 -14.94
C VAL A 18 0.27 -20.68 -13.67
N LEU A 19 1.36 -21.44 -13.77
CA LEU A 19 2.11 -21.78 -12.58
C LEU A 19 2.53 -20.44 -11.98
N ALA A 20 1.99 -20.15 -10.81
CA ALA A 20 2.26 -18.94 -10.09
C ALA A 20 3.78 -18.82 -9.92
N GLN A 21 4.36 -17.67 -10.31
CA GLN A 21 5.81 -17.50 -10.24
C GLN A 21 6.24 -17.58 -8.77
N PRO A 22 7.35 -18.26 -8.44
CA PRO A 22 7.84 -18.27 -7.08
C PRO A 22 8.37 -16.88 -6.72
N TYR A 23 7.84 -16.32 -5.64
CA TYR A 23 8.36 -15.10 -5.01
C TYR A 23 9.24 -15.47 -3.83
N TYR A 24 10.27 -14.68 -3.55
CA TYR A 24 11.20 -14.90 -2.45
C TYR A 24 11.36 -13.64 -1.63
N VAL A 25 11.38 -13.79 -0.31
CA VAL A 25 11.82 -12.73 0.60
C VAL A 25 13.35 -12.77 0.72
N ARG A 26 13.98 -11.64 0.45
CA ARG A 26 15.45 -11.44 0.49
C ARG A 26 15.76 -10.23 1.36
N GLY A 27 16.72 -10.35 2.26
CA GLY A 27 17.06 -9.30 3.21
C GLY A 27 18.35 -9.58 3.98
N ASP A 28 18.66 -8.75 4.97
CA ASP A 28 19.90 -8.85 5.74
C ASP A 28 20.05 -10.23 6.43
N PHE A 29 18.94 -10.81 6.88
CA PHE A 29 18.87 -12.11 7.56
C PHE A 29 19.22 -13.31 6.68
N ASN A 30 19.24 -13.16 5.35
CA ASN A 30 19.65 -14.22 4.42
C ASN A 30 20.72 -13.75 3.42
N GLY A 31 21.42 -12.65 3.73
CA GLY A 31 22.45 -12.11 2.84
C GLY A 31 21.95 -11.79 1.43
N TRP A 32 20.67 -11.43 1.32
CA TRP A 32 20.01 -11.04 0.06
C TRP A 32 20.03 -12.11 -1.05
N ASN A 33 20.14 -13.41 -0.71
CA ASN A 33 20.37 -14.47 -1.71
C ASN A 33 19.34 -15.62 -1.73
N ASN A 34 18.26 -15.55 -0.93
CA ASN A 34 17.28 -16.65 -0.88
C ASN A 34 16.63 -16.93 -2.24
N ASN A 35 16.75 -18.16 -2.73
CA ASN A 35 16.11 -18.64 -3.96
C ASN A 35 15.60 -20.09 -3.82
N THR A 36 15.47 -20.58 -2.60
CA THR A 36 15.06 -21.98 -2.34
C THR A 36 13.87 -22.10 -1.40
N ASP A 37 13.51 -21.01 -0.71
CA ASP A 37 12.37 -20.96 0.19
C ASP A 37 11.38 -19.87 -0.28
N PRO A 38 10.42 -20.23 -1.16
CA PRO A 38 9.48 -19.28 -1.74
C PRO A 38 8.36 -18.89 -0.77
N MET A 39 7.80 -17.71 -0.99
CA MET A 39 6.56 -17.27 -0.35
C MET A 39 5.40 -18.22 -0.71
N VAL A 40 4.42 -18.33 0.20
CA VAL A 40 3.23 -19.17 0.02
C VAL A 40 2.06 -18.31 -0.43
N GLN A 41 1.38 -18.69 -1.50
CA GLN A 41 0.17 -17.99 -1.94
C GLN A 41 -0.98 -18.26 -0.96
N THR A 42 -1.57 -17.20 -0.39
CA THR A 42 -2.70 -17.30 0.56
C THR A 42 -4.02 -16.80 -0.02
N ASP A 43 -3.98 -15.97 -1.06
CA ASP A 43 -5.14 -15.54 -1.83
C ASP A 43 -4.75 -15.22 -3.29
N THR A 44 -5.74 -14.88 -4.11
CA THR A 44 -5.53 -14.30 -5.43
C THR A 44 -4.61 -13.08 -5.29
N ASN A 45 -3.45 -13.15 -5.93
CA ASN A 45 -2.42 -12.12 -5.92
C ASN A 45 -1.83 -11.78 -4.53
N ARG A 46 -2.02 -12.63 -3.50
CA ARG A 46 -1.46 -12.42 -2.15
C ARG A 46 -0.57 -13.58 -1.75
N TRP A 47 0.62 -13.24 -1.28
CA TRP A 47 1.65 -14.18 -0.86
C TRP A 47 2.19 -13.82 0.50
N GLU A 48 2.45 -14.83 1.31
CA GLU A 48 2.93 -14.66 2.67
C GLU A 48 4.22 -15.42 2.91
N TYR A 49 5.06 -14.84 3.76
CA TYR A 49 6.26 -15.49 4.26
C TYR A 49 6.58 -14.98 5.65
N THR A 50 6.98 -15.88 6.55
CA THR A 50 7.42 -15.53 7.91
C THR A 50 8.91 -15.79 8.01
N VAL A 51 9.68 -14.72 8.16
CA VAL A 51 11.09 -14.83 8.52
C VAL A 51 11.16 -15.18 10.00
N THR A 52 11.96 -16.17 10.38
CA THR A 52 12.10 -16.63 11.77
C THR A 52 13.56 -16.62 12.20
N GLY A 53 13.80 -16.71 13.51
CA GLY A 53 15.16 -16.76 14.07
C GLY A 53 15.88 -15.41 14.03
N LEU A 54 15.13 -14.32 13.92
CA LEU A 54 15.64 -12.96 14.02
C LEU A 54 15.88 -12.59 15.49
N THR A 55 16.65 -11.53 15.72
CA THR A 55 16.81 -10.96 17.05
C THR A 55 15.61 -10.04 17.32
N PRO A 56 14.80 -10.30 18.37
CA PRO A 56 13.64 -9.47 18.69
C PRO A 56 13.99 -7.99 18.82
N GLY A 57 13.18 -7.12 18.21
CA GLY A 57 13.36 -5.66 18.23
C GLY A 57 14.49 -5.14 17.32
N GLU A 58 15.31 -6.00 16.73
CA GLU A 58 16.30 -5.58 15.74
C GLU A 58 15.64 -5.26 14.41
N ILE A 59 16.27 -4.34 13.69
CA ILE A 59 15.79 -3.82 12.42
C ILE A 59 16.42 -4.60 11.28
N TYR A 60 15.60 -4.95 10.29
CA TYR A 60 16.04 -5.65 9.10
C TYR A 60 15.55 -4.93 7.85
N GLU A 61 16.41 -4.88 6.83
CA GLU A 61 16.01 -4.50 5.47
C GLU A 61 15.69 -5.73 4.63
N PHE A 62 14.66 -5.61 3.79
CA PHE A 62 14.20 -6.71 2.95
C PHE A 62 13.42 -6.23 1.72
N LYS A 63 13.25 -7.16 0.79
CA LYS A 63 12.43 -7.06 -0.43
C LYS A 63 11.76 -8.40 -0.71
N ALA A 64 10.65 -8.36 -1.43
CA ALA A 64 10.15 -9.51 -2.16
C ALA A 64 10.59 -9.41 -3.63
N THR A 65 10.94 -10.55 -4.23
CA THR A 65 11.47 -10.60 -5.59
C THR A 65 11.03 -11.86 -6.30
N VAL A 66 11.02 -11.83 -7.63
CA VAL A 66 11.13 -13.07 -8.42
C VAL A 66 12.58 -13.59 -8.37
N ASP A 67 12.80 -14.82 -8.83
CA ASP A 67 14.11 -15.49 -8.74
C ASP A 67 15.25 -14.65 -9.32
N ASP A 68 15.04 -14.12 -10.53
CA ASP A 68 16.03 -13.39 -11.32
C ASP A 68 16.11 -11.88 -11.01
N TRP A 69 15.40 -11.40 -9.98
CA TRP A 69 15.30 -9.98 -9.61
C TRP A 69 14.67 -9.04 -10.65
N SER A 70 14.11 -9.56 -11.76
CA SER A 70 13.49 -8.72 -12.79
C SER A 70 12.26 -7.94 -12.28
N SER A 71 11.69 -8.35 -11.16
CA SER A 71 10.63 -7.64 -10.45
C SER A 71 10.86 -7.72 -8.94
N THR A 72 10.57 -6.61 -8.25
CA THR A 72 10.75 -6.47 -6.80
C THR A 72 9.72 -5.54 -6.19
N ALA A 73 9.38 -5.79 -4.93
CA ALA A 73 8.60 -4.89 -4.10
C ALA A 73 9.28 -4.71 -2.73
N PRO A 74 9.31 -3.50 -2.16
CA PRO A 74 9.08 -2.23 -2.86
C PRO A 74 10.23 -1.92 -3.84
N GLY A 75 10.18 -0.79 -4.56
CA GLY A 75 11.28 -0.34 -5.42
C GLY A 75 12.56 -0.04 -4.62
N SER A 76 12.40 0.58 -3.46
CA SER A 76 13.38 0.77 -2.38
C SER A 76 13.38 -0.43 -1.43
N ASN A 77 14.26 -0.47 -0.44
CA ASN A 77 14.22 -1.54 0.58
C ASN A 77 13.05 -1.29 1.53
N ALA A 78 12.27 -2.32 1.86
CA ALA A 78 11.46 -2.28 3.07
C ALA A 78 12.38 -2.38 4.29
N LYS A 79 11.96 -1.81 5.42
CA LYS A 79 12.74 -1.80 6.66
C LYS A 79 11.80 -1.84 7.84
N TYR A 80 11.94 -2.85 8.70
CA TYR A 80 11.09 -2.99 9.87
C TYR A 80 11.76 -3.86 10.95
N THR A 81 11.19 -3.81 12.16
CA THR A 81 11.69 -4.52 13.35
C THR A 81 11.11 -5.93 13.47
N ALA A 82 11.93 -6.91 13.83
CA ALA A 82 11.43 -8.23 14.23
C ALA A 82 10.58 -8.13 15.50
N ASP A 83 9.52 -8.94 15.58
CA ASP A 83 8.63 -8.99 16.73
C ASP A 83 9.27 -9.63 17.97
N ALA A 84 8.49 -9.74 19.06
CA ALA A 84 8.95 -10.32 20.32
C ALA A 84 9.37 -11.81 20.21
N ASN A 85 8.92 -12.52 19.18
CA ASN A 85 9.28 -13.91 18.91
C ASN A 85 10.50 -14.02 17.99
N GLY A 86 11.03 -12.91 17.47
CA GLY A 86 12.09 -12.92 16.48
C GLY A 86 11.56 -13.28 15.09
N GLU A 87 10.34 -12.84 14.78
CA GLU A 87 9.65 -13.09 13.51
C GLU A 87 9.34 -11.79 12.76
N LEU A 88 9.27 -11.89 11.43
CA LEU A 88 8.74 -10.87 10.52
C LEU A 88 7.76 -11.54 9.55
N GLN A 89 6.47 -11.26 9.70
CA GLN A 89 5.45 -11.70 8.74
C GLN A 89 5.34 -10.67 7.61
N ILE A 90 5.51 -11.14 6.38
CA ILE A 90 5.56 -10.31 5.16
C ILE A 90 4.43 -10.73 4.24
N ASN A 91 3.74 -9.73 3.66
CA ASN A 91 2.65 -9.88 2.71
C ASN A 91 3.03 -9.21 1.38
N LEU A 92 3.16 -9.98 0.31
CA LEU A 92 3.34 -9.48 -1.04
C LEU A 92 2.00 -9.48 -1.78
N PHE A 93 1.71 -8.38 -2.47
CA PHE A 93 0.63 -8.24 -3.44
C PHE A 93 1.22 -8.06 -4.84
N ASP A 94 1.14 -9.09 -5.68
CA ASP A 94 1.90 -9.24 -6.94
C ASP A 94 1.17 -8.66 -8.19
N THR A 95 0.16 -7.82 -7.98
CA THR A 95 -0.51 -7.06 -9.03
C THR A 95 -0.01 -5.62 -9.05
N GLU A 96 0.09 -5.03 -10.25
CA GLU A 96 0.34 -3.59 -10.42
C GLU A 96 -0.97 -2.79 -10.50
N THR A 97 -2.09 -3.46 -10.79
CA THR A 97 -3.41 -2.82 -10.84
C THR A 97 -4.19 -3.18 -9.58
N HIS A 98 -4.38 -2.19 -8.70
CA HIS A 98 -5.11 -2.35 -7.43
C HIS A 98 -6.49 -1.70 -7.50
N ALA A 99 -6.57 -0.50 -8.10
CA ALA A 99 -7.82 0.24 -8.32
C ALA A 99 -8.68 0.42 -7.04
N ASP A 100 -8.03 0.44 -5.88
CA ASP A 100 -8.65 0.52 -4.56
C ASP A 100 -8.54 1.93 -3.93
N GLY A 101 -7.95 2.87 -4.66
CA GLY A 101 -7.68 4.24 -4.20
C GLY A 101 -6.51 4.34 -3.22
N TRP A 102 -5.80 3.25 -2.98
CA TRP A 102 -4.56 3.23 -2.22
C TRP A 102 -3.36 3.33 -3.15
N MET A 103 -2.23 3.74 -2.57
CA MET A 103 -0.93 3.84 -3.22
C MET A 103 0.05 2.89 -2.53
N PRO A 104 1.09 2.40 -3.21
CA PRO A 104 1.40 2.67 -4.61
C PRO A 104 0.44 1.96 -5.58
N GLU A 105 0.12 2.64 -6.68
CA GLU A 105 -0.56 2.10 -7.85
C GLU A 105 0.46 1.92 -8.98
N GLY A 106 0.27 0.93 -9.86
CA GLY A 106 1.25 0.60 -10.91
C GLY A 106 2.52 -0.08 -10.38
N LYS A 107 2.51 -0.56 -9.12
CA LYS A 107 3.61 -1.27 -8.48
C LYS A 107 3.05 -2.43 -7.65
N TRP A 108 3.85 -3.46 -7.43
CA TRP A 108 3.58 -4.44 -6.38
C TRP A 108 3.65 -3.78 -5.00
N ARG A 109 2.89 -4.30 -4.05
CA ARG A 109 2.91 -3.81 -2.66
C ARG A 109 3.55 -4.86 -1.75
N LEU A 110 4.41 -4.40 -0.85
CA LEU A 110 4.99 -5.24 0.19
C LEU A 110 4.61 -4.68 1.55
N GLY A 111 3.72 -5.39 2.24
CA GLY A 111 3.36 -5.11 3.62
C GLY A 111 4.03 -6.07 4.59
N TYR A 112 3.97 -5.72 5.87
CA TYR A 112 4.51 -6.51 6.96
C TYR A 112 3.70 -6.27 8.24
N ALA A 113 3.59 -7.31 9.07
CA ALA A 113 2.81 -7.22 10.30
C ALA A 113 3.37 -6.13 11.23
N ASP A 114 2.52 -5.15 11.54
CA ASP A 114 2.87 -4.09 12.48
C ASP A 114 2.90 -4.65 13.90
N ASN A 115 4.05 -4.53 14.56
CA ASN A 115 4.25 -4.96 15.94
C ASN A 115 4.24 -3.78 16.93
N GLY A 116 3.91 -2.57 16.45
CA GLY A 116 3.87 -1.36 17.26
C GLY A 116 5.23 -0.75 17.56
N SER A 117 6.29 -1.12 16.83
CA SER A 117 7.63 -0.54 17.06
C SER A 117 7.75 0.91 16.62
N PHE A 118 6.85 1.40 15.76
CA PHE A 118 6.84 2.78 15.29
C PHE A 118 5.46 3.41 15.45
N ASP A 119 5.44 4.58 16.07
CA ASP A 119 4.39 5.56 15.85
C ASP A 119 4.74 6.42 14.63
N TRP A 120 3.73 6.91 13.93
CA TRP A 120 3.90 7.64 12.66
C TRP A 120 3.52 9.11 12.76
N GLU A 121 4.20 9.94 12.00
CA GLU A 121 3.84 11.34 11.78
C GLU A 121 3.92 11.71 10.29
N LEU A 122 3.14 12.73 9.92
CA LEU A 122 3.15 13.31 8.59
C LEU A 122 4.27 14.35 8.47
N MET A 123 5.11 14.21 7.45
CA MET A 123 6.17 15.16 7.13
C MET A 123 5.97 15.69 5.73
N GLY A 124 6.08 17.00 5.50
CA GLY A 124 6.05 17.52 4.14
C GLY A 124 6.09 19.04 4.04
N ASP A 125 5.87 19.54 2.82
CA ASP A 125 5.89 20.98 2.53
C ASP A 125 4.87 21.76 3.38
N MET A 126 3.75 21.12 3.77
CA MET A 126 2.69 21.70 4.61
C MET A 126 3.15 22.06 6.02
N ASN A 127 4.21 21.41 6.51
CA ASN A 127 4.77 21.63 7.85
C ASN A 127 6.28 21.90 7.82
N GLY A 128 6.80 22.33 6.66
CA GLY A 128 8.20 22.66 6.47
C GLY A 128 9.16 21.50 6.76
N TRP A 129 8.70 20.26 6.61
CA TRP A 129 9.46 19.05 6.95
C TRP A 129 9.91 19.00 8.43
N GLY A 130 9.18 19.71 9.31
CA GLY A 130 9.49 19.82 10.75
C GLY A 130 8.79 18.77 11.62
N GLY A 131 7.62 18.28 11.22
CA GLY A 131 6.82 17.34 12.02
C GLY A 131 6.28 17.98 13.30
N GLY A 132 5.97 17.15 14.29
CA GLY A 132 5.43 17.57 15.59
C GLY A 132 4.19 16.79 16.02
N SER A 133 3.83 16.87 17.31
CA SER A 133 2.71 16.12 17.88
C SER A 133 1.36 16.40 17.20
N GLU A 134 1.21 17.57 16.58
CA GLU A 134 0.04 17.97 15.82
C GLU A 134 -0.06 17.29 14.43
N TRP A 135 0.97 16.56 14.03
CA TRP A 135 1.07 15.81 12.77
C TRP A 135 1.12 14.29 12.99
N PHE A 136 0.89 13.83 14.21
CA PHE A 136 0.88 12.40 14.54
C PHE A 136 -0.35 11.72 13.92
N LEU A 137 -0.14 10.48 13.50
CA LEU A 137 -1.21 9.58 13.10
C LEU A 137 -1.58 8.71 14.30
N ASP A 138 -2.87 8.51 14.50
CA ASP A 138 -3.39 7.62 15.53
C ASP A 138 -3.34 6.17 15.04
N ASP A 139 -2.92 5.24 15.89
CA ASP A 139 -3.02 3.80 15.65
C ASP A 139 -4.50 3.36 15.71
N MET A 140 -5.00 2.86 14.59
CA MET A 140 -6.37 2.38 14.41
C MET A 140 -6.49 0.86 14.58
N GLY A 141 -5.38 0.19 14.90
CA GLY A 141 -5.27 -1.26 15.00
C GLY A 141 -4.96 -1.92 13.66
N GLU A 142 -4.53 -3.19 13.74
CA GLU A 142 -4.24 -4.04 12.57
C GLU A 142 -3.18 -3.47 11.60
N GLY A 143 -2.34 -2.55 12.09
CA GLY A 143 -1.29 -1.88 11.32
C GLY A 143 -1.77 -0.72 10.47
N LEU A 144 -3.00 -0.24 10.69
CA LEU A 144 -3.52 0.99 10.09
C LEU A 144 -3.28 2.17 11.03
N HIS A 145 -2.61 3.22 10.54
CA HIS A 145 -2.46 4.49 11.23
C HIS A 145 -3.13 5.60 10.42
N SER A 146 -3.84 6.52 11.09
CA SER A 146 -4.62 7.55 10.40
C SER A 146 -4.54 8.90 11.11
N GLY A 147 -4.46 9.99 10.34
CA GLY A 147 -4.48 11.35 10.86
C GLY A 147 -5.21 12.30 9.92
N THR A 148 -5.99 13.24 10.45
CA THR A 148 -6.72 14.25 9.65
C THR A 148 -6.23 15.64 9.97
N PHE A 149 -5.76 16.37 8.95
CA PHE A 149 -5.14 17.67 9.12
C PHE A 149 -5.76 18.72 8.19
N SER A 150 -5.78 19.98 8.64
CA SER A 150 -6.19 21.11 7.80
C SER A 150 -5.01 21.54 6.94
N ILE A 151 -5.13 21.39 5.62
CA ILE A 151 -4.09 21.75 4.66
C ILE A 151 -4.63 22.84 3.74
N ALA A 152 -3.83 23.88 3.49
CA ALA A 152 -4.19 24.94 2.56
C ALA A 152 -4.18 24.45 1.11
N ALA A 153 -4.75 25.23 0.19
CA ALA A 153 -4.66 24.98 -1.24
C ALA A 153 -3.19 25.02 -1.71
N GLY A 154 -2.79 24.07 -2.56
CA GLY A 154 -1.42 24.01 -3.08
C GLY A 154 -1.01 22.63 -3.56
N THR A 155 0.25 22.53 -3.98
CA THR A 155 0.94 21.28 -4.29
C THR A 155 1.91 21.00 -3.15
N TYR A 156 1.83 19.81 -2.57
CA TYR A 156 2.65 19.42 -1.42
C TYR A 156 3.32 18.09 -1.67
N GLN A 157 4.62 18.04 -1.43
CA GLN A 157 5.33 16.79 -1.24
C GLN A 157 5.29 16.37 0.23
N PHE A 158 5.20 15.06 0.47
CA PHE A 158 5.14 14.51 1.82
C PHE A 158 5.71 13.09 1.93
N LYS A 159 5.94 12.67 3.18
CA LYS A 159 6.31 11.32 3.61
C LYS A 159 5.65 11.00 4.94
N PHE A 160 5.55 9.72 5.26
CA PHE A 160 5.31 9.26 6.62
C PHE A 160 6.66 9.00 7.28
N ARG A 161 6.85 9.45 8.51
CA ARG A 161 8.10 9.25 9.25
C ARG A 161 7.78 8.58 10.58
N SER A 162 8.64 7.68 11.04
CA SER A 162 8.58 7.27 12.44
C SER A 162 8.85 8.50 13.32
N GLN A 163 8.12 8.65 14.43
CA GLN A 163 8.19 9.87 15.23
C GLN A 163 9.63 10.30 15.55
N ASN A 164 10.00 11.50 15.11
CA ASN A 164 11.32 12.12 15.26
C ASN A 164 12.50 11.31 14.69
N ASN A 165 12.26 10.37 13.77
CA ASN A 165 13.28 9.46 13.28
C ASN A 165 13.26 9.31 11.74
N TRP A 166 14.16 10.04 11.08
CA TRP A 166 14.31 9.97 9.62
C TRP A 166 14.96 8.69 9.10
N ASP A 167 15.54 7.85 9.97
CA ASP A 167 16.05 6.53 9.57
C ASP A 167 14.93 5.58 9.13
N PHE A 168 13.68 5.95 9.43
CA PHE A 168 12.44 5.29 9.06
C PHE A 168 11.46 6.28 8.45
N SER A 169 11.38 6.29 7.12
CA SER A 169 10.38 7.10 6.42
C SER A 169 9.84 6.36 5.20
N ILE A 170 8.53 6.45 4.99
CA ILE A 170 7.82 5.76 3.92
C ILE A 170 7.32 6.78 2.89
N GLY A 171 7.56 6.47 1.62
CA GLY A 171 7.28 7.32 0.47
C GLY A 171 6.51 6.63 -0.66
N ASP A 172 6.84 6.99 -1.89
CA ASP A 172 6.06 6.72 -3.11
C ASP A 172 5.96 5.24 -3.53
N ASP A 173 6.85 4.39 -3.03
CA ASP A 173 6.83 2.95 -3.29
C ASP A 173 6.60 2.11 -2.04
N PHE A 174 6.26 2.74 -0.91
CA PHE A 174 6.14 2.14 0.42
C PHE A 174 7.47 1.65 1.05
N GLY A 175 8.60 1.80 0.38
CA GLY A 175 9.91 1.47 0.92
C GLY A 175 10.46 2.55 1.85
N ASN A 176 11.47 2.16 2.63
CA ASN A 176 12.19 3.08 3.49
C ASN A 176 13.01 4.09 2.68
N ALA A 177 12.97 5.35 3.11
CA ALA A 177 13.65 6.48 2.47
C ALA A 177 13.33 6.66 0.97
N ALA A 178 12.19 6.12 0.52
CA ALA A 178 11.70 6.20 -0.87
C ALA A 178 11.46 7.64 -1.34
N GLY A 179 11.03 7.82 -2.59
CA GLY A 179 10.68 9.14 -3.14
C GLY A 179 9.54 9.80 -2.37
N ASN A 180 9.41 11.12 -2.49
CA ASN A 180 8.30 11.84 -1.88
C ASN A 180 6.97 11.47 -2.55
N ASN A 181 5.91 11.40 -1.75
CA ASN A 181 4.54 11.41 -2.24
C ASN A 181 4.14 12.83 -2.63
N GLU A 182 3.09 12.98 -3.45
CA GLU A 182 2.55 14.29 -3.84
C GLU A 182 1.03 14.33 -3.70
N ILE A 183 0.51 15.45 -3.19
CA ILE A 183 -0.92 15.80 -3.26
C ILE A 183 -1.10 17.20 -3.85
N ILE A 184 -2.21 17.40 -4.55
CA ILE A 184 -2.63 18.69 -5.09
C ILE A 184 -4.01 19.01 -4.54
N LEU A 185 -4.14 20.17 -3.89
CA LEU A 185 -5.36 20.64 -3.26
C LEU A 185 -5.81 21.94 -3.94
N ALA A 186 -7.05 21.96 -4.44
CA ALA A 186 -7.61 23.11 -5.14
C ALA A 186 -8.07 24.23 -4.17
N GLU A 187 -8.34 23.87 -2.92
CA GLU A 187 -8.82 24.76 -1.87
C GLU A 187 -8.33 24.29 -0.51
N ASP A 188 -8.39 25.17 0.50
CA ASP A 188 -8.12 24.82 1.88
C ASP A 188 -9.13 23.77 2.35
N THR A 189 -8.66 22.64 2.87
CA THR A 189 -9.52 21.51 3.20
C THR A 189 -8.92 20.63 4.29
N LEU A 190 -9.74 19.72 4.83
CA LEU A 190 -9.26 18.65 5.69
C LEU A 190 -8.83 17.47 4.81
N VAL A 191 -7.64 16.93 5.09
CA VAL A 191 -7.11 15.76 4.41
C VAL A 191 -6.80 14.70 5.44
N GLN A 192 -7.41 13.52 5.26
CA GLN A 192 -7.05 12.32 6.00
C GLN A 192 -5.88 11.64 5.29
N PHE A 193 -4.86 11.27 6.06
CA PHE A 193 -3.71 10.49 5.63
C PHE A 193 -3.76 9.14 6.34
N ASP A 194 -3.73 8.07 5.56
CA ASP A 194 -3.76 6.69 6.05
C ASP A 194 -2.46 5.99 5.63
N ILE A 195 -1.86 5.22 6.53
CA ILE A 195 -0.78 4.27 6.23
C ILE A 195 -1.13 2.89 6.79
N ASP A 196 -1.10 1.87 5.93
CA ASP A 196 -1.48 0.50 6.20
C ASP A 196 -0.25 -0.40 6.00
N MET A 197 0.40 -0.71 7.12
CA MET A 197 1.68 -1.43 7.18
C MET A 197 1.53 -2.86 6.68
N SER A 198 0.46 -3.54 7.11
CA SER A 198 0.19 -4.94 6.80
C SER A 198 -0.03 -5.16 5.30
N ASN A 199 -0.59 -4.17 4.60
CA ASN A 199 -0.87 -4.24 3.16
C ASN A 199 0.10 -3.44 2.28
N GLY A 200 1.11 -2.81 2.87
CA GLY A 200 2.17 -2.13 2.12
C GLY A 200 1.66 -0.93 1.32
N ARG A 201 0.73 -0.16 1.89
CA ARG A 201 0.02 0.90 1.16
C ARG A 201 -0.33 2.12 1.99
N TRP A 202 -0.51 3.27 1.35
CA TRP A 202 -0.94 4.52 1.95
C TRP A 202 -2.04 5.19 1.12
N ARG A 203 -2.75 6.16 1.69
CA ARG A 203 -3.79 6.91 0.98
C ARG A 203 -3.96 8.31 1.55
N THR A 204 -4.41 9.22 0.69
CA THR A 204 -4.94 10.53 1.11
C THR A 204 -6.41 10.66 0.71
N THR A 205 -7.26 11.10 1.63
CA THR A 205 -8.70 11.34 1.38
C THR A 205 -9.04 12.78 1.71
N ILE A 206 -9.55 13.53 0.72
CA ILE A 206 -10.09 14.88 0.97
C ILE A 206 -11.42 14.75 1.68
N ILE A 207 -11.56 15.38 2.84
CA ILE A 207 -12.78 15.42 3.64
C ILE A 207 -13.52 16.73 3.35
N PRO A 208 -14.63 16.70 2.59
CA PRO A 208 -15.33 17.93 2.19
C PRO A 208 -15.88 18.66 3.42
N ALA A 209 -15.83 19.99 3.38
CA ALA A 209 -16.55 20.80 4.36
C ALA A 209 -18.05 20.43 4.35
N PRO A 210 -18.75 20.43 5.50
CA PRO A 210 -20.16 20.03 5.60
C PRO A 210 -21.11 20.76 4.62
N GLY A 211 -20.73 21.93 4.10
CA GLY A 211 -21.49 22.70 3.12
C GLY A 211 -21.42 22.19 1.68
N SER A 212 -20.34 21.48 1.29
CA SER A 212 -20.12 21.06 -0.10
C SER A 212 -20.94 19.83 -0.49
N ALA A 213 -21.19 18.91 0.47
CA ALA A 213 -22.08 17.78 0.27
C ALA A 213 -23.58 18.19 0.20
N ALA A 214 -23.96 19.27 0.88
CA ALA A 214 -25.34 19.75 0.93
C ALA A 214 -25.81 20.43 -0.37
N LEU A 215 -24.91 21.09 -1.11
CA LEU A 215 -25.24 21.80 -2.35
C LEU A 215 -25.60 20.87 -3.52
N LEU A 216 -24.98 19.67 -3.60
CA LEU A 216 -25.34 18.66 -4.60
C LEU A 216 -26.72 18.04 -4.34
N GLY A 217 -27.11 17.87 -3.07
CA GLY A 217 -28.44 17.38 -2.69
C GLY A 217 -29.58 18.38 -2.97
N LEU A 218 -29.33 19.67 -2.75
CA LEU A 218 -30.33 20.74 -2.96
C LEU A 218 -30.54 21.09 -4.44
N ALA A 219 -29.50 21.02 -5.29
CA ALA A 219 -29.64 21.24 -6.73
C ALA A 219 -30.53 20.17 -7.40
N GLY A 220 -30.44 18.90 -6.96
CA GLY A 220 -31.32 17.82 -7.43
C GLY A 220 -32.78 17.97 -7.00
N LEU A 221 -33.02 18.54 -5.82
CA LEU A 221 -34.36 18.76 -5.28
C LEU A 221 -35.08 19.97 -5.90
N VAL A 222 -34.33 20.99 -6.33
CA VAL A 222 -34.89 22.18 -6.98
C VAL A 222 -35.22 21.92 -8.46
N ALA A 223 -34.45 21.07 -9.15
CA ALA A 223 -34.70 20.72 -10.56
C ALA A 223 -35.96 19.85 -10.77
N THR A 224 -36.47 19.17 -9.74
CA THR A 224 -37.62 18.26 -9.85
C THR A 224 -38.98 18.92 -9.58
N ARG A 225 -39.04 20.21 -9.22
CA ARG A 225 -40.30 20.88 -8.81
C ARG A 225 -40.92 21.88 -9.79
N ARG A 226 -40.49 21.91 -11.06
CA ARG A 226 -41.16 22.71 -12.11
C ARG A 226 -41.56 21.86 -13.33
N ARG A 227 -42.65 21.10 -13.17
CA ARG A 227 -43.59 20.78 -14.27
C ARG A 227 -44.87 20.17 -13.68
N ARG A 228 -45.87 21.02 -13.44
CA ARG A 228 -47.32 20.74 -13.44
C ARG A 228 -48.04 22.07 -13.16
N GLY A 229 -48.83 22.52 -14.13
CA GLY A 229 -49.55 23.79 -14.13
C GLY A 229 -49.41 24.45 -15.49
#